data_AF-A0A1N6GLG9-F1
#
_entry.id   AF-A0A1N6GLG9-F1
#
_cell.length_a   1.000
_cell.length_b   1.000
_cell.length_c   1.000
_cell.angle_alpha   90.00
_cell.angle_beta   90.00
_cell.angle_gamma   90.00
#
_symmetry.space_group_name_H-M   'P 1'
#
loop_
_entity.id
_entity.type
_entity.pdbx_description
1 polymer ?
#
loop_
_entity_poly.entity_id
_entity_poly.type
_entity_poly.pdbx_seq_one_letter_code
_entity_poly.pdbx_strand_id
1 'polypeptide(L)'
;MCVAFANAQGINPSKDLKNIPEDKIQRTFKVSRDSLRKELWLEVEKNEIVKVCIDKKVKDWKASLKSSIFNDSCLVLQLPTLIGVETLNVYFSDVKISHKINLAVGMKYLDFKNEEVKLGFNRKSNKFWTLDDAGEEDPERFVSITGTYLVDKYPVTNCELIQVLWDSIPATSTYKNPQYRKMHHEDWFARKMASTRNAYCAAHDTIANTVTLYQSMVYANTRSIREGLKPYYIFSVPDDLYLYEGFVKKAYIIGFWDFSGTHNTINIMVTINAKSDGYRLPFYDEWMMLARGGDKEKKAPWGSPATPLNEIQKYARFESSYAMEETSDYISEPVGQLLPNGYGLYDMFGLAAEHVLLKDNRFIGNSDHPSVLKGGELSYGFYDVGASGVGAGFRLIRNIGNNAKWEERGF
;
A
#
# COMPACT_ATOMS: atom_id res chain seq x y z
N MET A 1 12.47 8.23 -22.13
CA MET A 1 13.22 6.96 -22.24
C MET A 1 12.24 5.85 -22.58
N CYS A 2 12.40 5.18 -23.71
CA CYS A 2 11.57 4.05 -24.11
C CYS A 2 11.84 2.86 -23.18
N VAL A 3 10.84 2.47 -22.39
CA VAL A 3 10.86 1.21 -21.64
C VAL A 3 10.54 0.08 -22.63
N ALA A 4 11.46 -0.88 -22.76
CA ALA A 4 11.27 -2.04 -23.61
C ALA A 4 10.14 -2.92 -23.03
N PHE A 5 9.08 -3.11 -23.81
CA PHE A 5 7.98 -4.00 -23.48
C PHE A 5 8.43 -5.47 -23.62
N ALA A 6 8.58 -6.16 -22.49
CA ALA A 6 8.54 -7.62 -22.51
C ALA A 6 7.07 -8.05 -22.65
N ASN A 7 6.69 -8.47 -23.86
CA ASN A 7 5.39 -9.08 -24.12
C ASN A 7 5.23 -10.32 -23.23
N ALA A 8 4.28 -10.28 -22.30
CA ALA A 8 3.82 -11.44 -21.54
C ALA A 8 3.06 -12.39 -22.49
N GLN A 9 3.79 -13.24 -23.21
CA GLN A 9 3.19 -14.43 -23.82
C GLN A 9 2.83 -15.39 -22.70
N GLY A 10 1.53 -15.68 -22.55
CA GLY A 10 1.02 -16.64 -21.59
C GLY A 10 1.70 -18.00 -21.81
N ILE A 11 2.57 -18.37 -20.87
CA ILE A 11 3.24 -19.66 -20.84
C ILE A 11 2.17 -20.72 -20.55
N ASN A 12 2.03 -21.68 -21.47
CA ASN A 12 1.37 -22.95 -21.19
C ASN A 12 2.13 -23.59 -20.02
N PRO A 13 1.51 -24.06 -18.92
CA PRO A 13 2.25 -24.64 -17.79
C PRO A 13 2.97 -25.92 -18.23
N SER A 14 4.15 -25.78 -18.82
CA SER A 14 5.05 -26.87 -19.13
C SER A 14 5.86 -27.17 -17.87
N LYS A 15 5.32 -28.11 -17.08
CA LYS A 15 6.03 -29.30 -16.57
C LYS A 15 7.44 -29.19 -15.96
N ASP A 16 7.92 -28.03 -15.52
CA ASP A 16 9.26 -27.92 -14.89
C ASP A 16 9.23 -27.43 -13.43
N LEU A 17 8.26 -27.91 -12.65
CA LEU A 17 8.44 -28.11 -11.21
C LEU A 17 8.27 -29.61 -10.93
N LYS A 18 9.36 -30.26 -10.51
CA LYS A 18 9.26 -31.56 -9.86
C LYS A 18 8.33 -31.39 -8.66
N ASN A 19 7.31 -32.25 -8.59
CA ASN A 19 6.22 -32.25 -7.60
C ASN A 19 6.60 -31.56 -6.29
N ILE A 20 5.96 -30.43 -6.00
CA ILE A 20 6.12 -29.75 -4.71
C ILE A 20 5.63 -30.74 -3.62
N PRO A 21 6.48 -31.14 -2.65
CA PRO A 21 6.10 -32.08 -1.61
C PRO A 21 4.92 -31.58 -0.78
N GLU A 22 4.01 -32.48 -0.38
CA GLU A 22 2.79 -32.10 0.35
C GLU A 22 3.10 -31.48 1.73
N ASP A 23 4.20 -31.87 2.37
CA ASP A 23 4.67 -31.30 3.64
C ASP A 23 5.13 -29.83 3.51
N LYS A 24 5.36 -29.34 2.29
CA LYS A 24 5.71 -27.94 2.02
C LYS A 24 4.50 -27.05 1.73
N ILE A 25 3.30 -27.62 1.61
CA ILE A 25 2.07 -26.86 1.36
C ILE A 25 1.63 -26.18 2.65
N GLN A 26 1.66 -24.86 2.68
CA GLN A 26 1.35 -24.06 3.86
C GLN A 26 -0.14 -23.83 4.04
N ARG A 27 -0.91 -23.81 2.94
CA ARG A 27 -2.36 -23.57 2.99
C ARG A 27 -3.08 -24.30 1.87
N THR A 28 -4.28 -24.81 2.17
CA THR A 28 -5.18 -25.41 1.19
C THR A 28 -6.50 -24.66 1.12
N PHE A 29 -6.87 -24.20 -0.06
CA PHE A 29 -8.17 -23.61 -0.38
C PHE A 29 -9.08 -24.66 -1.00
N LYS A 30 -10.27 -24.82 -0.42
CA LYS A 30 -11.36 -25.61 -1.01
C LYS A 30 -12.35 -24.64 -1.64
N VAL A 31 -12.47 -24.70 -2.96
CA VAL A 31 -13.26 -23.78 -3.76
C VAL A 31 -14.42 -24.53 -4.38
N SER A 32 -15.64 -24.01 -4.26
CA SER A 32 -16.77 -24.55 -5.01
C SER A 32 -16.80 -23.97 -6.41
N ARG A 33 -17.08 -24.78 -7.43
CA ARG A 33 -17.24 -24.30 -8.80
C ARG A 33 -18.30 -23.20 -8.92
N ASP A 34 -19.34 -23.22 -8.09
CA ASP A 34 -20.38 -22.20 -8.14
C ASP A 34 -19.91 -20.83 -7.68
N SER A 35 -18.89 -20.75 -6.79
CA SER A 35 -18.31 -19.46 -6.41
C SER A 35 -17.52 -18.82 -7.54
N LEU A 36 -17.04 -19.61 -8.51
CA LEU A 36 -16.30 -19.15 -9.69
C LEU A 36 -17.18 -18.47 -10.75
N ARG A 37 -18.51 -18.50 -10.61
CA ARG A 37 -19.42 -17.73 -11.47
C ARG A 37 -19.28 -16.22 -11.22
N LYS A 38 -18.81 -15.84 -10.04
CA LYS A 38 -18.37 -14.49 -9.70
C LYS A 38 -16.84 -14.46 -9.71
N GLU A 39 -16.26 -13.28 -9.88
CA GLU A 39 -14.80 -13.13 -9.75
C GLU A 39 -14.40 -13.50 -8.31
N LEU A 40 -13.64 -14.59 -8.16
CA LEU A 40 -13.21 -15.09 -6.85
C LEU A 40 -11.86 -14.48 -6.48
N TRP A 41 -11.77 -13.96 -5.27
CA TRP A 41 -10.53 -13.43 -4.69
C TRP A 41 -10.08 -14.32 -3.53
N LEU A 42 -8.82 -14.76 -3.57
CA LEU A 42 -8.15 -15.48 -2.48
C LEU A 42 -7.01 -14.63 -1.95
N GLU A 43 -7.02 -14.35 -0.66
CA GLU A 43 -5.94 -13.62 0.02
C GLU A 43 -4.84 -14.60 0.42
N VAL A 44 -3.62 -14.35 -0.06
CA VAL A 44 -2.44 -15.21 0.12
C VAL A 44 -1.24 -14.34 0.48
N GLU A 45 -0.15 -14.96 0.96
CA GLU A 45 1.04 -14.23 1.36
C GLU A 45 2.21 -14.39 0.38
N LYS A 46 3.17 -13.44 0.39
CA LYS A 46 4.38 -13.52 -0.44
C LYS A 46 5.15 -14.80 -0.15
N ASN A 47 5.65 -15.44 -1.20
CA ASN A 47 6.40 -16.69 -1.14
C ASN A 47 5.68 -17.90 -0.52
N GLU A 48 4.38 -17.80 -0.22
CA GLU A 48 3.61 -18.91 0.30
C GLU A 48 3.52 -20.03 -0.75
N ILE A 49 3.42 -21.29 -0.32
CA ILE A 49 3.05 -22.42 -1.17
C ILE A 49 1.61 -22.81 -0.83
N VAL A 50 0.71 -22.67 -1.79
CA VAL A 50 -0.72 -22.92 -1.59
C VAL A 50 -1.24 -24.01 -2.52
N LYS A 51 -2.23 -24.75 -2.05
CA LYS A 51 -3.00 -25.73 -2.84
C LYS A 51 -4.41 -25.20 -3.04
N VAL A 52 -4.85 -25.07 -4.29
CA VAL A 52 -6.22 -24.69 -4.65
C VAL A 52 -6.92 -25.94 -5.20
N CYS A 53 -7.97 -26.39 -4.51
CA CYS A 53 -8.76 -27.55 -4.89
C CYS A 53 -10.19 -27.14 -5.20
N ILE A 54 -10.70 -27.54 -6.37
CA ILE A 54 -12.06 -27.27 -6.79
C ILE A 54 -12.91 -28.53 -6.58
N ASP A 55 -14.17 -28.38 -6.17
CA ASP A 55 -15.13 -29.48 -5.96
C ASP A 55 -15.56 -30.24 -7.24
N LYS A 56 -14.97 -29.90 -8.39
CA LYS A 56 -15.20 -30.51 -9.70
C LYS A 56 -13.87 -30.71 -10.43
N LYS A 57 -13.83 -31.73 -11.28
CA LYS A 57 -12.69 -32.03 -12.15
C LYS A 57 -12.39 -30.85 -13.05
N VAL A 58 -11.14 -30.42 -13.05
CA VAL A 58 -10.61 -29.34 -13.87
C VAL A 58 -9.94 -29.94 -15.09
N LYS A 59 -10.32 -29.45 -16.27
CA LYS A 59 -9.74 -29.90 -17.53
C LYS A 59 -8.35 -29.33 -17.72
N ASP A 60 -8.20 -28.03 -17.43
CA ASP A 60 -6.94 -27.32 -17.64
C ASP A 60 -6.83 -26.12 -16.69
N TRP A 61 -5.60 -25.81 -16.32
CA TRP A 61 -5.23 -24.65 -15.52
C TRP A 61 -4.27 -23.79 -16.31
N LYS A 62 -4.47 -22.47 -16.35
CA LYS A 62 -3.47 -21.52 -16.88
C LYS A 62 -3.08 -20.54 -15.80
N ALA A 63 -1.79 -20.54 -15.47
CA ALA A 63 -1.17 -19.67 -14.49
C ALA A 63 0.20 -19.20 -15.00
N SER A 64 0.54 -17.94 -14.74
CA SER A 64 1.89 -17.37 -14.87
C SER A 64 2.86 -17.91 -13.81
N LEU A 65 2.31 -18.40 -12.70
CA LEU A 65 3.07 -18.82 -11.53
C LEU A 65 3.69 -20.20 -11.69
N LYS A 66 4.81 -20.38 -10.98
CA LYS A 66 5.40 -21.66 -10.66
C LYS A 66 4.33 -22.56 -10.02
N SER A 67 3.94 -23.62 -10.73
CA SER A 67 2.82 -24.47 -10.35
C SER A 67 3.00 -25.93 -10.74
N SER A 68 2.30 -26.83 -10.05
CA SER A 68 2.23 -28.26 -10.36
C SER A 68 0.82 -28.79 -10.13
N ILE A 69 0.28 -29.54 -11.09
CA ILE A 69 -1.01 -30.23 -10.95
C ILE A 69 -0.85 -31.34 -9.92
N PHE A 70 -1.63 -31.29 -8.85
CA PHE A 70 -1.58 -32.28 -7.78
C PHE A 70 -2.48 -33.49 -8.08
N ASN A 71 -3.68 -33.24 -8.62
CA ASN A 71 -4.61 -34.24 -9.13
C ASN A 71 -5.59 -33.58 -10.13
N ASP A 72 -6.64 -34.30 -10.54
CA ASP A 72 -7.62 -33.82 -11.53
C ASP A 72 -8.48 -32.63 -11.08
N SER A 73 -8.34 -32.17 -9.83
CA SER A 73 -9.16 -31.11 -9.24
C SER A 73 -8.35 -30.08 -8.44
N CYS A 74 -7.04 -30.28 -8.28
CA CYS A 74 -6.17 -29.47 -7.42
C CYS A 74 -4.89 -29.01 -8.12
N LEU A 75 -4.52 -27.74 -7.91
CA LEU A 75 -3.28 -27.12 -8.36
C LEU A 75 -2.48 -26.62 -7.14
N VAL A 76 -1.18 -26.90 -7.11
CA VAL A 76 -0.24 -26.32 -6.13
C VAL A 76 0.54 -25.20 -6.80
N LEU A 77 0.68 -24.07 -6.09
CA LEU A 77 1.25 -22.83 -6.58
C LEU A 77 2.29 -22.31 -5.59
N GLN A 78 3.42 -21.82 -6.11
CA GLN A 78 4.36 -20.99 -5.35
C GLN A 78 4.06 -19.52 -5.64
N LEU A 79 3.72 -18.76 -4.60
CA LEU A 79 3.40 -17.34 -4.73
C LEU A 79 4.65 -16.49 -4.97
N PRO A 80 4.50 -15.34 -5.64
CA PRO A 80 5.62 -14.49 -5.98
C PRO A 80 6.21 -13.83 -4.73
N THR A 81 7.44 -13.34 -4.90
CA THR A 81 8.15 -12.62 -3.83
C THR A 81 7.72 -11.17 -3.69
N LEU A 82 7.02 -10.59 -4.68
CA LEU A 82 6.53 -9.23 -4.64
C LEU A 82 5.01 -9.26 -4.47
N ILE A 83 4.50 -8.34 -3.66
CA ILE A 83 3.07 -8.06 -3.51
C ILE A 83 2.43 -7.72 -4.86
N GLY A 84 1.19 -8.16 -5.12
CA GLY A 84 0.51 -7.95 -6.41
C GLY A 84 -0.66 -8.91 -6.65
N VAL A 85 -1.33 -8.79 -7.80
CA VAL A 85 -2.41 -9.71 -8.19
C VAL A 85 -1.92 -10.72 -9.21
N GLU A 86 -2.17 -12.00 -8.96
CA GLU A 86 -1.96 -13.09 -9.91
C GLU A 86 -3.30 -13.75 -10.26
N THR A 87 -3.54 -14.02 -11.55
CA THR A 87 -4.81 -14.61 -12.00
C THR A 87 -4.60 -16.03 -12.49
N LEU A 88 -5.35 -16.97 -11.91
CA LEU A 88 -5.49 -18.33 -12.40
C LEU A 88 -6.72 -18.42 -13.30
N ASN A 89 -6.55 -18.95 -14.51
CA ASN A 89 -7.67 -19.28 -15.38
C ASN A 89 -7.93 -20.79 -15.33
N VAL A 90 -9.16 -21.15 -15.00
CA VAL A 90 -9.61 -22.53 -14.78
C VAL A 90 -10.57 -22.92 -15.89
N TYR A 91 -10.33 -24.06 -16.53
CA TYR A 91 -11.16 -24.58 -17.62
C TYR A 91 -11.84 -25.88 -17.19
N PHE A 92 -13.15 -25.97 -17.43
CA PHE A 92 -13.93 -27.20 -17.23
C PHE A 92 -14.33 -27.79 -18.58
N SER A 93 -14.60 -29.09 -18.63
CA SER A 93 -14.92 -29.79 -19.89
C SER A 93 -16.30 -29.43 -20.46
N ASP A 94 -17.21 -28.97 -19.62
CA ASP A 94 -18.62 -28.72 -19.93
C ASP A 94 -18.93 -27.27 -20.34
N VAL A 95 -17.96 -26.36 -20.25
CA VAL A 95 -18.08 -24.96 -20.68
C VAL A 95 -16.88 -24.53 -21.51
N LYS A 96 -17.11 -23.69 -22.52
CA LYS A 96 -16.03 -23.15 -23.37
C LYS A 96 -15.29 -21.95 -22.76
N ILE A 97 -15.81 -21.40 -21.66
CA ILE A 97 -15.30 -20.18 -21.02
C ILE A 97 -14.43 -20.57 -19.82
N SER A 98 -13.32 -19.86 -19.61
CA SER A 98 -12.51 -19.98 -18.40
C SER A 98 -13.10 -19.18 -17.25
N HIS A 99 -12.97 -19.72 -16.05
CA HIS A 99 -13.23 -18.99 -14.81
C HIS A 99 -11.94 -18.40 -14.25
N LYS A 100 -12.04 -17.25 -13.57
CA LYS A 100 -10.89 -16.57 -12.97
C LYS A 100 -10.88 -16.74 -11.46
N ILE A 101 -9.70 -17.04 -10.92
CA ILE A 101 -9.40 -16.92 -9.49
C ILE A 101 -8.26 -15.91 -9.38
N ASN A 102 -8.50 -14.79 -8.72
CA ASN A 102 -7.49 -13.80 -8.44
C ASN A 102 -6.86 -14.09 -7.06
N LEU A 103 -5.54 -14.08 -7.02
CA LEU A 103 -4.73 -14.23 -5.82
C LEU A 103 -4.24 -12.84 -5.42
N ALA A 104 -4.77 -12.32 -4.31
CA ALA A 104 -4.33 -11.07 -3.72
C ALA A 104 -3.11 -11.37 -2.82
N VAL A 105 -1.91 -11.30 -3.39
CA VAL A 105 -0.65 -11.59 -2.69
C VAL A 105 -0.30 -10.41 -1.80
N GLY A 106 -0.21 -10.61 -0.48
CA GLY A 106 0.12 -9.59 0.51
C GLY A 106 -0.92 -8.47 0.67
N MET A 107 -2.16 -8.70 0.23
CA MET A 107 -3.24 -7.70 0.22
C MET A 107 -4.53 -8.24 0.84
N LYS A 108 -5.38 -7.32 1.27
CA LYS A 108 -6.77 -7.55 1.68
C LYS A 108 -7.72 -7.19 0.55
N TYR A 109 -8.71 -8.04 0.32
CA TYR A 109 -9.83 -7.78 -0.58
C TYR A 109 -11.04 -7.34 0.25
N LEU A 110 -11.48 -6.10 0.08
CA LEU A 110 -12.59 -5.51 0.81
C LEU A 110 -13.72 -5.15 -0.15
N ASP A 111 -14.89 -5.77 0.02
CA ASP A 111 -16.07 -5.55 -0.82
C ASP A 111 -17.19 -4.91 0.00
N PHE A 112 -17.34 -3.59 -0.11
CA PHE A 112 -18.34 -2.82 0.62
C PHE A 112 -19.63 -2.68 -0.18
N LYS A 113 -20.77 -3.00 0.45
CA LYS A 113 -22.10 -2.95 -0.17
C LYS A 113 -23.00 -2.06 0.65
N ASN A 114 -22.98 -0.76 0.35
CA ASN A 114 -23.69 0.25 1.12
C ASN A 114 -23.35 0.15 2.62
N GLU A 115 -22.06 -0.07 2.89
CA GLU A 115 -21.54 -0.22 4.25
C GLU A 115 -21.49 1.17 4.90
N GLU A 116 -21.95 1.29 6.13
CA GLU A 116 -21.90 2.55 6.86
C GLU A 116 -20.60 2.63 7.64
N VAL A 117 -19.81 3.68 7.40
CA VAL A 117 -18.53 3.92 8.05
C VAL A 117 -18.55 5.24 8.80
N LYS A 118 -17.86 5.29 9.94
CA LYS A 118 -17.69 6.52 10.72
C LYS A 118 -16.36 7.16 10.37
N LEU A 119 -16.40 8.39 9.88
CA LEU A 119 -15.22 9.20 9.57
C LEU A 119 -15.08 10.33 10.60
N GLY A 120 -13.99 11.07 10.52
CA GLY A 120 -13.76 12.22 11.36
C GLY A 120 -13.29 11.92 12.78
N PHE A 121 -12.89 12.99 13.44
CA PHE A 121 -12.60 13.11 14.85
C PHE A 121 -13.04 14.50 15.33
N ASN A 122 -13.81 14.53 16.41
CA ASN A 122 -14.10 15.79 17.09
C ASN A 122 -12.89 16.23 17.92
N ARG A 123 -12.63 17.54 18.00
CA ARG A 123 -11.49 18.16 18.71
C ARG A 123 -11.27 17.52 20.08
N LYS A 124 -10.03 17.09 20.37
CA LYS A 124 -9.63 16.72 21.73
C LYS A 124 -9.21 17.97 22.49
N SER A 125 -9.85 18.25 23.62
CA SER A 125 -9.32 19.21 24.60
C SER A 125 -8.13 18.57 25.34
N ASN A 126 -6.93 18.58 24.77
CA ASN A 126 -5.73 18.22 25.53
C ASN A 126 -5.06 19.48 26.08
N LYS A 127 -4.94 19.53 27.42
CA LYS A 127 -4.36 20.63 28.21
C LYS A 127 -2.85 20.91 27.99
N PHE A 128 -2.21 20.27 27.01
CA PHE A 128 -0.74 20.23 26.88
C PHE A 128 -0.18 21.02 25.69
N TRP A 129 -1.01 21.71 24.90
CA TRP A 129 -0.54 22.38 23.68
C TRP A 129 -0.75 23.90 23.76
N THR A 130 0.28 24.64 23.37
CA THR A 130 0.41 26.10 23.53
C THR A 130 -0.30 26.87 22.40
N LEU A 131 -0.39 28.18 22.59
CA LEU A 131 -1.37 29.16 22.05
C LEU A 131 -1.48 29.34 20.51
N ASP A 132 -0.81 28.54 19.68
CA ASP A 132 -0.85 28.68 18.21
C ASP A 132 -1.61 27.56 17.46
N ASP A 133 -2.14 26.54 18.17
CA ASP A 133 -2.99 25.51 17.56
C ASP A 133 -4.43 26.01 17.41
N ALA A 134 -4.72 26.61 16.25
CA ALA A 134 -6.09 26.70 15.74
C ALA A 134 -6.62 25.26 15.62
N GLY A 135 -7.32 24.78 16.66
CA GLY A 135 -7.61 23.36 16.82
C GLY A 135 -8.34 22.79 15.60
N GLU A 136 -7.56 22.06 14.80
CA GLU A 136 -8.02 21.40 13.60
C GLU A 136 -9.03 20.32 13.98
N GLU A 137 -10.18 20.37 13.33
CA GLU A 137 -11.26 19.41 13.54
C GLU A 137 -11.73 18.86 12.21
N ASP A 138 -12.08 17.58 12.23
CA ASP A 138 -12.75 16.91 11.13
C ASP A 138 -14.00 16.26 11.72
N PRO A 139 -15.13 16.97 11.84
CA PRO A 139 -16.28 16.52 12.61
C PRO A 139 -16.69 15.08 12.28
N GLU A 140 -16.96 14.31 13.33
CA GLU A 140 -17.39 12.92 13.17
C GLU A 140 -18.67 12.84 12.36
N ARG A 141 -18.65 12.03 11.30
CA ARG A 141 -19.78 11.88 10.38
C ARG A 141 -19.90 10.45 9.89
N PHE A 142 -21.13 10.04 9.58
CA PHE A 142 -21.41 8.74 8.96
C PHE A 142 -21.49 8.90 7.45
N VAL A 143 -20.80 8.02 6.74
CA VAL A 143 -20.79 7.97 5.28
C VAL A 143 -21.12 6.56 4.84
N SER A 144 -21.96 6.42 3.82
CA SER A 144 -22.17 5.14 3.17
C SER A 144 -21.13 4.93 2.07
N ILE A 145 -20.50 3.76 2.06
CA ILE A 145 -19.57 3.33 1.04
C ILE A 145 -20.08 2.12 0.28
N THR A 146 -20.06 2.21 -1.04
CA THR A 146 -20.13 1.04 -1.92
C THR A 146 -18.87 1.03 -2.76
N GLY A 147 -18.15 -0.08 -2.80
CA GLY A 147 -16.93 -0.16 -3.59
C GLY A 147 -16.08 -1.36 -3.24
N THR A 148 -15.23 -1.76 -4.16
CA THR A 148 -14.36 -2.92 -4.00
C THR A 148 -12.90 -2.47 -4.01
N TYR A 149 -12.14 -2.84 -2.98
CA TYR A 149 -10.76 -2.41 -2.80
C TYR A 149 -9.82 -3.60 -2.65
N LEU A 150 -8.64 -3.47 -3.24
CA LEU A 150 -7.44 -4.12 -2.75
C LEU A 150 -6.66 -3.13 -1.90
N VAL A 151 -6.24 -3.57 -0.74
CA VAL A 151 -5.48 -2.76 0.23
C VAL A 151 -4.26 -3.56 0.65
N ASP A 152 -3.09 -2.95 0.60
CA ASP A 152 -1.88 -3.59 1.12
C ASP A 152 -2.09 -3.96 2.59
N LYS A 153 -1.82 -5.22 2.91
CA LYS A 153 -2.07 -5.78 4.24
C LYS A 153 -1.13 -5.17 5.29
N TYR A 154 0.07 -4.80 4.86
CA TYR A 154 1.13 -4.17 5.62
C TYR A 154 1.60 -2.89 4.89
N PRO A 155 2.28 -1.95 5.56
CA PRO A 155 3.06 -0.92 4.89
C PRO A 155 4.13 -1.51 3.96
N VAL A 156 4.52 -0.76 2.94
CA VAL A 156 5.56 -1.19 1.98
C VAL A 156 6.89 -1.41 2.70
N THR A 157 7.57 -2.50 2.38
CA THR A 157 8.85 -2.87 3.03
C THR A 157 10.07 -2.38 2.25
N ASN A 158 11.23 -2.35 2.91
CA ASN A 158 12.51 -1.96 2.30
C ASN A 158 12.83 -2.82 1.08
N CYS A 159 12.70 -4.15 1.19
CA CYS A 159 12.97 -5.06 0.07
C CYS A 159 12.03 -4.78 -1.11
N GLU A 160 10.73 -4.59 -0.87
CA GLU A 160 9.78 -4.31 -1.95
C GLU A 160 10.11 -3.02 -2.70
N LEU A 161 10.38 -1.95 -1.96
CA LEU A 161 10.74 -0.66 -2.56
C LEU A 161 12.01 -0.79 -3.41
N ILE A 162 13.05 -1.43 -2.88
CA ILE A 162 14.31 -1.65 -3.61
C ILE A 162 14.10 -2.47 -4.86
N GLN A 163 13.33 -3.56 -4.80
CA GLN A 163 13.11 -4.42 -5.96
C GLN A 163 12.27 -3.73 -7.04
N VAL A 164 11.21 -3.01 -6.65
CA VAL A 164 10.31 -2.32 -7.58
C VAL A 164 11.00 -1.10 -8.21
N LEU A 165 11.77 -0.34 -7.43
CA LEU A 165 12.48 0.87 -7.89
C LEU A 165 13.96 0.64 -8.19
N TRP A 166 14.38 -0.61 -8.40
CA TRP A 166 15.78 -0.99 -8.54
C TRP A 166 16.55 -0.11 -9.53
N ASP A 167 16.00 0.09 -10.72
CA ASP A 167 16.64 0.86 -11.79
C ASP A 167 16.57 2.39 -11.57
N SER A 168 15.73 2.85 -10.64
CA SER A 168 15.60 4.27 -10.27
C SER A 168 16.58 4.71 -9.19
N ILE A 169 17.28 3.78 -8.53
CA ILE A 169 18.27 4.08 -7.48
C ILE A 169 19.68 4.14 -8.14
N PRO A 170 20.25 5.32 -8.38
CA PRO A 170 21.54 5.48 -9.06
C PRO A 170 22.73 5.19 -8.12
N ALA A 171 23.90 4.97 -8.71
CA ALA A 171 25.15 4.80 -7.93
C ALA A 171 25.68 6.11 -7.32
N THR A 172 25.25 7.26 -7.84
CA THR A 172 25.68 8.58 -7.39
C THR A 172 24.48 9.52 -7.30
N SER A 173 24.61 10.56 -6.47
CA SER A 173 23.61 11.63 -6.32
C SER A 173 24.26 13.01 -6.38
N THR A 174 23.49 14.00 -6.83
CA THR A 174 23.85 15.42 -6.90
C THR A 174 23.27 16.25 -5.75
N TYR A 175 22.65 15.64 -4.73
CA TYR A 175 22.16 16.37 -3.55
C TYR A 175 23.30 17.09 -2.83
N LYS A 176 23.24 18.43 -2.79
CA LYS A 176 24.26 19.26 -2.12
C LYS A 176 24.19 19.14 -0.60
N ASN A 177 22.98 19.11 -0.03
CA ASN A 177 22.77 18.94 1.39
C ASN A 177 23.15 17.50 1.81
N PRO A 178 24.09 17.31 2.76
CA PRO A 178 24.52 15.98 3.20
C PRO A 178 23.40 15.13 3.81
N GLN A 179 22.47 15.71 4.58
CA GLN A 179 21.38 14.98 5.21
C GLN A 179 20.40 14.45 4.16
N TYR A 180 20.01 15.29 3.19
CA TYR A 180 19.17 14.85 2.07
C TYR A 180 19.85 13.80 1.20
N ARG A 181 21.16 13.94 0.97
CA ARG A 181 21.94 12.92 0.26
C ARG A 181 21.94 11.59 1.02
N LYS A 182 22.18 11.60 2.33
CA LYS A 182 22.15 10.39 3.16
C LYS A 182 20.79 9.69 3.05
N MET A 183 19.73 10.42 3.37
CA MET A 183 18.37 9.86 3.49
C MET A 183 17.74 9.48 2.15
N HIS A 184 17.90 10.30 1.10
CA HIS A 184 17.24 10.05 -0.19
C HIS A 184 18.09 9.23 -1.16
N HIS A 185 19.40 9.11 -0.95
CA HIS A 185 20.29 8.38 -1.85
C HIS A 185 21.15 7.34 -1.14
N GLU A 186 22.05 7.73 -0.23
CA GLU A 186 23.11 6.84 0.27
C GLU A 186 22.54 5.63 1.01
N ASP A 187 21.54 5.82 1.87
CA ASP A 187 20.90 4.74 2.63
C ASP A 187 20.20 3.75 1.68
N TRP A 188 19.49 4.25 0.68
CA TRP A 188 18.80 3.42 -0.33
C TRP A 188 19.78 2.70 -1.25
N PHE A 189 20.86 3.36 -1.66
CA PHE A 189 21.90 2.77 -2.47
C PHE A 189 22.67 1.69 -1.69
N ALA A 190 22.99 1.93 -0.42
CA ALA A 190 23.62 0.94 0.45
C ALA A 190 22.75 -0.32 0.59
N ARG A 191 21.44 -0.15 0.84
CA ARG A 191 20.48 -1.28 0.91
C ARG A 191 20.40 -2.03 -0.43
N LYS A 192 20.41 -1.31 -1.56
CA LYS A 192 20.46 -1.92 -2.90
C LYS A 192 21.73 -2.74 -3.11
N MET A 193 22.90 -2.23 -2.71
CA MET A 193 24.19 -2.93 -2.83
C MET A 193 24.28 -4.16 -1.92
N ALA A 194 23.60 -4.13 -0.77
CA ALA A 194 23.46 -5.29 0.11
C ALA A 194 22.40 -6.31 -0.38
N SER A 195 21.63 -5.96 -1.42
CA SER A 195 20.55 -6.78 -1.96
C SER A 195 20.92 -7.43 -3.29
N THR A 196 20.24 -8.52 -3.64
CA THR A 196 20.31 -9.12 -4.98
C THR A 196 19.02 -8.79 -5.74
N ARG A 197 19.13 -8.44 -7.03
CA ARG A 197 17.97 -8.15 -7.87
C ARG A 197 17.12 -9.41 -8.07
N ASN A 198 15.80 -9.28 -7.97
CA ASN A 198 14.81 -10.35 -8.00
C ASN A 198 14.99 -11.40 -6.89
N ALA A 199 15.64 -11.02 -5.78
CA ALA A 199 15.79 -11.89 -4.63
C ALA A 199 14.49 -12.04 -3.83
N TYR A 200 14.52 -12.98 -2.90
CA TYR A 200 13.46 -13.21 -1.94
C TYR A 200 13.28 -12.01 -1.00
N CYS A 201 12.10 -11.41 -1.03
CA CYS A 201 11.59 -10.46 -0.05
C CYS A 201 10.64 -11.18 0.91
N ALA A 202 10.96 -11.17 2.19
CA ALA A 202 10.12 -11.76 3.22
C ALA A 202 8.75 -11.05 3.30
N ALA A 203 7.72 -11.80 3.69
CA ALA A 203 6.40 -11.26 4.03
C ALA A 203 6.49 -10.20 5.14
N HIS A 204 7.29 -10.51 6.17
CA HIS A 204 7.54 -9.68 7.34
C HIS A 204 8.95 -9.07 7.27
N ASP A 205 9.23 -8.34 6.20
CA ASP A 205 10.43 -7.51 6.10
C ASP A 205 10.22 -6.19 6.84
N THR A 206 11.32 -5.47 7.06
CA THR A 206 11.35 -4.17 7.71
C THR A 206 10.70 -3.08 6.87
N ILE A 207 9.95 -2.18 7.51
CA ILE A 207 9.23 -1.09 6.82
C ILE A 207 10.18 -0.14 6.07
N ALA A 208 9.77 0.29 4.87
CA ALA A 208 10.37 1.42 4.17
C ALA A 208 9.82 2.73 4.75
N ASN A 209 10.53 3.32 5.71
CA ASN A 209 10.07 4.48 6.48
C ASN A 209 10.80 5.78 6.15
N THR A 210 11.79 5.77 5.26
CA THR A 210 12.50 6.98 4.78
C THR A 210 12.09 7.33 3.34
N VAL A 211 10.79 7.23 3.04
CA VAL A 211 10.26 7.37 1.68
C VAL A 211 9.58 8.73 1.49
N THR A 212 9.88 9.38 0.36
CA THR A 212 9.26 10.66 0.00
C THR A 212 7.90 10.46 -0.66
N LEU A 213 7.07 11.50 -0.66
CA LEU A 213 5.79 11.48 -1.36
C LEU A 213 5.99 11.17 -2.86
N TYR A 214 6.99 11.80 -3.49
CA TYR A 214 7.34 11.52 -4.88
C TYR A 214 7.71 10.05 -5.11
N GLN A 215 8.62 9.49 -4.30
CA GLN A 215 9.04 8.09 -4.41
C GLN A 215 7.87 7.11 -4.23
N SER A 216 6.96 7.37 -3.28
CA SER A 216 5.78 6.52 -3.05
C SER A 216 4.80 6.54 -4.25
N MET A 217 4.60 7.70 -4.89
CA MET A 217 3.80 7.82 -6.11
C MET A 217 4.46 7.12 -7.31
N VAL A 218 5.79 7.23 -7.45
CA VAL A 218 6.54 6.48 -8.48
C VAL A 218 6.42 4.98 -8.24
N TYR A 219 6.59 4.52 -7.00
CA TYR A 219 6.40 3.10 -6.63
C TYR A 219 5.01 2.60 -7.02
N ALA A 220 3.95 3.36 -6.71
CA ALA A 220 2.58 3.01 -7.07
C ALA A 220 2.37 2.84 -8.58
N ASN A 221 2.92 3.77 -9.37
CA ASN A 221 2.86 3.69 -10.83
C ASN A 221 3.67 2.49 -11.37
N THR A 222 4.89 2.28 -10.88
CA THR A 222 5.75 1.18 -11.31
C THR A 222 5.12 -0.18 -11.00
N ARG A 223 4.51 -0.33 -9.82
CA ARG A 223 3.73 -1.52 -9.46
C ARG A 223 2.52 -1.72 -10.39
N SER A 224 1.80 -0.65 -10.70
CA SER A 224 0.66 -0.69 -11.63
C SER A 224 1.08 -1.17 -13.01
N ILE A 225 2.17 -0.61 -13.56
CA ILE A 225 2.70 -0.97 -14.89
C ILE A 225 3.14 -2.43 -14.94
N ARG A 226 3.80 -2.91 -13.88
CA ARG A 226 4.23 -4.32 -13.76
C ARG A 226 3.06 -5.30 -13.90
N GLU A 227 1.87 -4.91 -13.44
CA GLU A 227 0.64 -5.71 -13.54
C GLU A 227 -0.21 -5.38 -14.79
N GLY A 228 0.32 -4.59 -15.72
CA GLY A 228 -0.38 -4.19 -16.94
C GLY A 228 -1.52 -3.18 -16.72
N LEU A 229 -1.55 -2.52 -15.56
CA LEU A 229 -2.54 -1.51 -15.19
C LEU A 229 -2.12 -0.11 -15.64
N LYS A 230 -3.10 0.80 -15.73
CA LYS A 230 -2.82 2.20 -16.07
C LYS A 230 -2.27 2.94 -14.84
N PRO A 231 -1.15 3.68 -14.97
CA PRO A 231 -0.65 4.56 -13.91
C PRO A 231 -1.71 5.53 -13.41
N TYR A 232 -1.72 5.80 -12.10
CA TYR A 232 -2.64 6.75 -11.47
C TYR A 232 -2.09 8.16 -11.48
N TYR A 233 -0.79 8.33 -11.23
CA TYR A 233 -0.13 9.64 -11.18
C TYR A 233 0.48 9.99 -12.53
N ILE A 234 0.35 11.24 -12.96
CA ILE A 234 0.98 11.78 -14.16
C ILE A 234 1.90 12.93 -13.71
N PHE A 235 3.19 12.77 -13.97
CA PHE A 235 4.23 13.71 -13.56
C PHE A 235 4.57 14.66 -14.72
N SER A 236 4.67 15.95 -14.42
CA SER A 236 5.12 16.97 -15.36
C SER A 236 5.98 18.00 -14.65
N VAL A 237 7.06 18.44 -15.28
CA VAL A 237 7.86 19.55 -14.79
C VAL A 237 7.07 20.85 -15.04
N PRO A 238 6.84 21.69 -14.03
CA PRO A 238 6.12 22.94 -14.22
C PRO A 238 6.92 23.90 -15.10
N ASP A 239 6.22 24.68 -15.93
CA ASP A 239 6.83 25.74 -16.75
C ASP A 239 7.42 26.87 -15.88
N ASP A 240 6.87 27.06 -14.68
CA ASP A 240 7.35 28.02 -13.69
C ASP A 240 8.24 27.30 -12.64
N LEU A 241 9.49 27.76 -12.56
CA LEU A 241 10.55 27.20 -11.72
C LEU A 241 10.35 27.47 -10.21
N TYR A 242 9.37 28.29 -9.83
CA TYR A 242 9.19 28.75 -8.44
C TYR A 242 7.81 28.46 -7.83
N LEU A 243 7.08 27.46 -8.34
CA LEU A 243 5.86 27.01 -7.67
C LEU A 243 6.20 26.41 -6.31
N TYR A 244 5.51 26.86 -5.26
CA TYR A 244 5.52 26.23 -3.95
C TYR A 244 4.68 24.95 -3.96
N GLU A 245 4.94 24.03 -3.02
CA GLU A 245 4.10 22.85 -2.84
C GLU A 245 2.64 23.25 -2.62
N GLY A 246 1.70 22.43 -3.11
CA GLY A 246 0.27 22.64 -2.91
C GLY A 246 -0.64 22.39 -4.10
N PHE A 247 -1.85 22.93 -4.02
CA PHE A 247 -2.89 22.65 -5.01
C PHE A 247 -2.91 23.70 -6.11
N VAL A 248 -2.72 23.28 -7.36
CA VAL A 248 -2.86 24.13 -8.54
C VAL A 248 -3.78 23.46 -9.53
N LYS A 249 -4.98 24.02 -9.77
CA LYS A 249 -5.90 23.56 -10.83
C LYS A 249 -6.14 22.03 -10.85
N LYS A 250 -6.51 21.42 -9.71
CA LYS A 250 -6.69 19.95 -9.55
C LYS A 250 -5.41 19.12 -9.77
N ALA A 251 -4.25 19.76 -9.68
CA ALA A 251 -2.93 19.12 -9.62
C ALA A 251 -2.30 19.37 -8.25
N TYR A 252 -1.36 18.51 -7.89
CA TYR A 252 -0.49 18.66 -6.73
C TYR A 252 0.86 19.20 -7.20
N ILE A 253 1.43 20.16 -6.49
CA ILE A 253 2.84 20.50 -6.55
C ILE A 253 3.50 19.86 -5.33
N ILE A 254 4.50 19.03 -5.56
CA ILE A 254 5.23 18.31 -4.51
C ILE A 254 6.72 18.46 -4.72
N GLY A 255 7.50 18.32 -3.65
CA GLY A 255 8.95 18.25 -3.74
C GLY A 255 9.41 17.11 -4.65
N PHE A 256 10.32 17.44 -5.57
CA PHE A 256 10.88 16.51 -6.55
C PHE A 256 12.05 15.73 -5.95
N TRP A 257 11.78 15.03 -4.85
CA TRP A 257 12.76 14.29 -4.08
C TRP A 257 12.88 12.84 -4.57
N ASP A 258 13.61 12.65 -5.66
CA ASP A 258 13.99 11.33 -6.19
C ASP A 258 15.30 10.82 -5.55
N PHE A 259 15.86 9.70 -6.04
CA PHE A 259 17.13 9.18 -5.54
C PHE A 259 18.37 9.89 -6.10
N SER A 260 18.23 10.72 -7.15
CA SER A 260 19.37 11.28 -7.89
C SER A 260 19.68 12.72 -7.48
N GLY A 261 18.67 13.54 -7.22
CA GLY A 261 18.80 14.98 -7.00
C GLY A 261 19.23 15.75 -8.25
N THR A 262 19.07 15.18 -9.46
CA THR A 262 19.60 15.72 -10.73
C THR A 262 18.69 16.75 -11.40
N HIS A 263 17.55 17.05 -10.78
CA HIS A 263 16.53 17.92 -11.35
C HIS A 263 16.92 19.39 -11.20
N ASN A 264 16.66 20.19 -12.26
CA ASN A 264 16.84 21.64 -12.23
C ASN A 264 15.74 22.34 -11.40
N THR A 265 14.65 21.65 -11.10
CA THR A 265 13.53 22.14 -10.31
C THR A 265 13.47 21.38 -9.00
N ILE A 266 13.10 22.07 -7.92
CA ILE A 266 12.91 21.44 -6.61
C ILE A 266 11.51 20.85 -6.43
N ASN A 267 10.58 21.21 -7.31
CA ASN A 267 9.18 20.78 -7.29
C ASN A 267 8.76 20.16 -8.62
N ILE A 268 7.76 19.28 -8.55
CA ILE A 268 7.14 18.62 -9.69
C ILE A 268 5.62 18.72 -9.59
N MET A 269 4.96 18.89 -10.73
CA MET A 269 3.51 18.87 -10.82
C MET A 269 3.02 17.44 -11.04
N VAL A 270 1.99 17.05 -10.29
CA VAL A 270 1.34 15.75 -10.36
C VAL A 270 -0.14 15.95 -10.64
N THR A 271 -0.61 15.40 -11.76
CA THR A 271 -2.04 15.27 -12.05
C THR A 271 -2.47 13.82 -11.90
N ILE A 272 -3.78 13.59 -11.71
CA ILE A 272 -4.33 12.24 -11.54
C ILE A 272 -5.05 11.77 -12.80
N ASN A 273 -4.89 10.49 -13.12
CA ASN A 273 -5.69 9.81 -14.12
C ASN A 273 -6.92 9.18 -13.45
N ALA A 274 -8.05 9.90 -13.45
CA ALA A 274 -9.30 9.40 -12.85
C ALA A 274 -9.85 8.11 -13.48
N LYS A 275 -9.35 7.72 -14.67
CA LYS A 275 -9.71 6.46 -15.35
C LYS A 275 -8.69 5.35 -15.12
N SER A 276 -7.65 5.59 -14.34
CA SER A 276 -6.67 4.58 -13.95
C SER A 276 -7.35 3.50 -13.12
N ASP A 277 -7.02 2.25 -13.42
CA ASP A 277 -7.35 1.06 -12.64
C ASP A 277 -6.17 0.58 -11.80
N GLY A 278 -5.13 1.42 -11.67
CA GLY A 278 -3.88 1.15 -10.97
C GLY A 278 -3.93 1.45 -9.48
N TYR A 279 -2.78 1.23 -8.85
CA TYR A 279 -2.54 1.50 -7.44
C TYR A 279 -2.27 2.98 -7.17
N ARG A 280 -2.60 3.40 -5.95
CA ARG A 280 -2.34 4.75 -5.44
C ARG A 280 -2.26 4.75 -3.92
N LEU A 281 -1.74 5.83 -3.35
CA LEU A 281 -1.92 6.14 -1.94
C LEU A 281 -3.41 6.30 -1.60
N PRO A 282 -3.83 5.93 -0.37
CA PRO A 282 -5.17 6.19 0.09
C PRO A 282 -5.43 7.69 0.22
N PHE A 283 -6.65 8.12 -0.09
CA PHE A 283 -7.13 9.42 0.33
C PHE A 283 -7.42 9.41 1.83
N TYR A 284 -7.45 10.59 2.43
CA TYR A 284 -7.69 10.79 3.85
C TYR A 284 -8.88 10.00 4.41
N ASP A 285 -10.08 10.14 3.82
CA ASP A 285 -11.27 9.43 4.29
C ASP A 285 -11.17 7.90 4.09
N GLU A 286 -10.47 7.44 3.04
CA GLU A 286 -10.19 6.01 2.84
C GLU A 286 -9.28 5.48 3.94
N TRP A 287 -8.18 6.19 4.23
CA TRP A 287 -7.27 5.80 5.31
C TRP A 287 -7.99 5.76 6.67
N MET A 288 -8.84 6.75 6.96
CA MET A 288 -9.64 6.77 8.20
C MET A 288 -10.56 5.57 8.34
N MET A 289 -11.28 5.22 7.27
CA MET A 289 -12.12 4.02 7.22
C MET A 289 -11.27 2.76 7.46
N LEU A 290 -10.15 2.64 6.75
CA LEU A 290 -9.27 1.49 6.84
C LEU A 290 -8.69 1.36 8.25
N ALA A 291 -8.28 2.45 8.88
CA ALA A 291 -7.71 2.48 10.22
C ALA A 291 -8.71 2.04 11.30
N ARG A 292 -9.99 2.41 11.17
CA ARG A 292 -11.08 1.95 12.06
C ARG A 292 -11.44 0.49 11.89
N GLY A 293 -11.15 -0.11 10.73
CA GLY A 293 -11.35 -1.54 10.52
C GLY A 293 -12.80 -2.00 10.69
N GLY A 294 -13.78 -1.14 10.41
CA GLY A 294 -15.21 -1.41 10.57
C GLY A 294 -15.81 -1.04 11.93
N ASP A 295 -15.00 -0.56 12.89
CA ASP A 295 -15.50 -0.11 14.18
C ASP A 295 -16.10 1.31 14.09
N LYS A 296 -17.36 1.44 14.51
CA LYS A 296 -18.15 2.70 14.47
C LYS A 296 -18.16 3.43 15.82
N GLU A 297 -17.67 2.80 16.88
CA GLU A 297 -17.66 3.35 18.23
C GLU A 297 -16.25 3.81 18.60
N LYS A 298 -15.26 2.96 18.36
CA LYS A 298 -13.87 3.16 18.74
C LYS A 298 -13.11 3.94 17.67
N LYS A 299 -12.16 4.76 18.11
CA LYS A 299 -11.29 5.55 17.21
C LYS A 299 -10.09 4.75 16.72
N ALA A 300 -9.65 3.76 17.47
CA ALA A 300 -8.57 2.85 17.12
C ALA A 300 -8.92 1.41 17.52
N PRO A 301 -8.20 0.37 17.04
CA PRO A 301 -8.47 -1.02 17.38
C PRO A 301 -8.50 -1.30 18.90
N TRP A 302 -7.72 -0.57 19.68
CA TRP A 302 -7.66 -0.65 21.14
C TRP A 302 -8.68 0.25 21.86
N GLY A 303 -9.59 0.92 21.14
CA GLY A 303 -10.61 1.77 21.73
C GLY A 303 -10.19 3.22 21.90
N SER A 304 -9.87 3.59 23.14
CA SER A 304 -9.59 4.95 23.57
C SER A 304 -8.09 5.15 23.77
N PRO A 305 -7.57 6.38 23.62
CA PRO A 305 -6.22 6.72 24.08
C PRO A 305 -5.98 6.49 25.58
N ALA A 306 -7.04 6.39 26.40
CA ALA A 306 -6.95 6.07 27.83
C ALA A 306 -6.78 4.56 28.11
N THR A 307 -6.81 3.73 27.06
CA THR A 307 -6.57 2.29 27.17
C THR A 307 -5.15 2.03 27.69
N PRO A 308 -4.95 1.08 28.63
CA PRO A 308 -3.62 0.74 29.14
C PRO A 308 -2.61 0.42 28.02
N LEU A 309 -1.36 0.90 28.17
CA LEU A 309 -0.32 0.77 27.14
C LEU A 309 -0.10 -0.68 26.67
N ASN A 310 -0.18 -1.65 27.58
CA ASN A 310 -0.04 -3.07 27.26
C ASN A 310 -1.16 -3.61 26.35
N GLU A 311 -2.34 -2.99 26.35
CA GLU A 311 -3.42 -3.32 25.42
C GLU A 311 -3.25 -2.61 24.07
N ILE A 312 -2.69 -1.40 24.08
CA ILE A 312 -2.33 -0.67 22.85
C ILE A 312 -1.20 -1.39 22.09
N GLN A 313 -0.17 -1.83 22.82
CA GLN A 313 1.01 -2.53 22.28
C GLN A 313 0.69 -3.88 21.62
N LYS A 314 -0.54 -4.40 21.78
CA LYS A 314 -1.01 -5.55 21.01
C LYS A 314 -1.30 -5.22 19.55
N TYR A 315 -1.51 -3.95 19.21
CA TYR A 315 -1.92 -3.50 17.87
C TYR A 315 -0.97 -2.48 17.25
N ALA A 316 -0.24 -1.70 18.08
CA ALA A 316 0.60 -0.62 17.60
C ALA A 316 1.92 -0.53 18.38
N ARG A 317 3.00 -0.22 17.66
CA ARG A 317 4.31 0.09 18.23
C ARG A 317 4.59 1.58 18.07
N PHE A 318 4.23 2.35 19.08
CA PHE A 318 4.71 3.71 19.22
C PHE A 318 6.05 3.61 19.95
N GLU A 319 7.15 4.04 19.32
CA GLU A 319 8.41 4.12 20.03
C GLU A 319 8.21 4.96 21.30
N SER A 320 8.57 4.43 22.46
CA SER A 320 8.53 5.18 23.73
C SER A 320 9.60 6.28 23.80
N SER A 321 10.41 6.40 22.76
CA SER A 321 11.42 7.42 22.57
C SER A 321 11.39 7.82 21.09
N TYR A 322 10.78 8.95 20.76
CA TYR A 322 11.27 9.74 19.62
C TYR A 322 12.79 9.81 19.79
N ALA A 323 13.55 9.17 18.90
CA ALA A 323 15.01 9.31 18.88
C ALA A 323 15.35 10.77 18.53
N MET A 324 15.32 11.62 19.54
CA MET A 324 15.76 13.01 19.54
C MET A 324 17.27 13.12 19.76
N GLU A 325 18.02 12.03 19.59
CA GLU A 325 19.47 12.06 19.56
C GLU A 325 19.97 11.87 18.12
N GLU A 326 20.79 12.82 17.67
CA GLU A 326 21.34 13.00 16.33
C GLU A 326 22.25 11.84 15.84
N THR A 327 22.09 10.62 16.36
CA THR A 327 23.06 9.52 16.17
C THR A 327 22.47 8.14 15.89
N SER A 328 21.16 7.91 15.96
CA SER A 328 20.63 6.56 15.71
C SER A 328 20.00 6.42 14.33
N ASP A 329 20.60 5.59 13.48
CA ASP A 329 19.93 5.01 12.32
C ASP A 329 18.58 4.42 12.79
N TYR A 330 17.46 4.94 12.30
CA TYR A 330 16.14 4.43 12.67
C TYR A 330 16.07 2.97 12.22
N ILE A 331 16.15 2.04 13.17
CA ILE A 331 16.10 0.61 12.88
C ILE A 331 14.65 0.28 12.56
N SER A 332 14.33 0.26 11.27
CA SER A 332 13.02 -0.19 10.78
C SER A 332 12.74 -1.60 11.29
N GLU A 333 11.64 -1.79 12.03
CA GLU A 333 11.22 -3.11 12.52
C GLU A 333 10.38 -3.88 11.46
N PRO A 334 10.31 -5.22 11.53
CA PRO A 334 9.46 -6.04 10.67
C PRO A 334 7.98 -5.67 10.76
N VAL A 335 7.29 -5.67 9.62
CA VAL A 335 5.83 -5.48 9.56
C VAL A 335 5.07 -6.72 10.04
N GLY A 336 3.82 -6.53 10.46
CA GLY A 336 2.87 -7.62 10.72
C GLY A 336 3.15 -8.43 11.98
N GLN A 337 3.85 -7.86 12.96
CA GLN A 337 4.24 -8.54 14.21
C GLN A 337 3.19 -8.42 15.32
N LEU A 338 2.20 -7.54 15.14
CA LEU A 338 1.13 -7.26 16.11
C LEU A 338 -0.22 -7.76 15.59
N LEU A 339 -1.29 -7.55 16.36
CA LEU A 339 -2.65 -7.89 15.92
C LEU A 339 -3.16 -6.91 14.85
N PRO A 340 -3.89 -7.41 13.84
CA PRO A 340 -4.53 -6.54 12.87
C PRO A 340 -5.79 -5.86 13.42
N ASN A 341 -6.30 -4.86 12.72
CA ASN A 341 -7.63 -4.33 12.96
C ASN A 341 -8.76 -5.22 12.38
N GLY A 342 -10.02 -4.79 12.48
CA GLY A 342 -11.17 -5.58 12.02
C GLY A 342 -11.24 -5.86 10.51
N TYR A 343 -10.46 -5.15 9.69
CA TYR A 343 -10.30 -5.47 8.27
C TYR A 343 -9.09 -6.37 7.97
N GLY A 344 -8.36 -6.83 8.99
CA GLY A 344 -7.17 -7.65 8.80
C GLY A 344 -5.94 -6.85 8.34
N LEU A 345 -5.95 -5.53 8.54
CA LEU A 345 -4.83 -4.64 8.21
C LEU A 345 -3.92 -4.48 9.44
N TYR A 346 -2.62 -4.55 9.20
CA TYR A 346 -1.59 -4.47 10.23
C TYR A 346 -0.89 -3.12 10.17
N ASP A 347 -0.30 -2.74 11.31
CA ASP A 347 0.56 -1.56 11.44
C ASP A 347 -0.07 -0.28 10.88
N MET A 348 -1.41 -0.17 10.98
CA MET A 348 -2.12 1.09 10.67
C MET A 348 -1.71 2.21 11.65
N PHE A 349 -1.13 1.83 12.79
CA PHE A 349 -0.65 2.74 13.80
C PHE A 349 0.70 2.28 14.37
N GLY A 350 1.58 3.23 14.65
CA GLY A 350 2.96 2.98 15.04
C GLY A 350 3.82 2.49 13.89
N LEU A 351 5.04 2.04 14.20
CA LEU A 351 6.09 1.62 13.25
C LEU A 351 6.63 2.77 12.38
N ALA A 352 5.77 3.42 11.61
CA ALA A 352 6.00 4.69 10.94
C ALA A 352 4.66 5.38 10.64
N ALA A 353 4.67 6.71 10.52
CA ALA A 353 3.54 7.40 9.90
C ALA A 353 3.48 7.10 8.39
N GLU A 354 2.29 7.20 7.80
CA GLU A 354 2.02 6.89 6.39
C GLU A 354 1.62 8.12 5.58
N HIS A 355 2.13 8.23 4.35
CA HIS A 355 1.66 9.21 3.37
C HIS A 355 0.19 8.98 3.00
N VAL A 356 -0.66 9.99 3.22
CA VAL A 356 -2.09 9.97 2.92
C VAL A 356 -2.49 11.21 2.13
N LEU A 357 -3.19 11.03 1.01
CA LEU A 357 -3.54 12.13 0.11
C LEU A 357 -4.74 12.93 0.61
N LEU A 358 -4.67 14.25 0.42
CA LEU A 358 -5.78 15.17 0.59
C LEU A 358 -6.46 15.44 -0.77
N LYS A 359 -7.79 15.57 -0.77
CA LYS A 359 -8.55 15.98 -1.97
C LYS A 359 -8.57 17.51 -2.13
N ASP A 360 -8.43 18.22 -1.03
CA ASP A 360 -8.50 19.66 -0.89
C ASP A 360 -7.71 20.12 0.36
N ASN A 361 -7.53 21.43 0.51
CA ASN A 361 -6.97 22.05 1.71
C ASN A 361 -7.96 21.88 2.88
N ARG A 362 -7.91 20.71 3.53
CA ARG A 362 -8.86 20.33 4.58
C ARG A 362 -8.52 20.91 5.95
N PHE A 363 -7.25 21.20 6.19
CA PHE A 363 -6.74 21.64 7.50
C PHE A 363 -5.92 22.91 7.32
N ILE A 364 -6.13 23.91 8.18
CA ILE A 364 -5.46 25.22 8.15
C ILE A 364 -3.93 25.05 8.28
N GLY A 365 -3.46 24.20 9.19
CA GLY A 365 -2.05 23.87 9.37
C GLY A 365 -1.41 23.08 8.21
N ASN A 366 -2.23 22.57 7.28
CA ASN A 366 -1.78 21.91 6.05
C ASN A 366 -2.21 22.71 4.81
N SER A 367 -2.48 24.01 4.94
CA SER A 367 -2.78 24.85 3.79
C SER A 367 -1.68 24.65 2.75
N ASP A 368 -2.06 24.18 1.57
CA ASP A 368 -1.17 23.95 0.44
C ASP A 368 -0.23 22.73 0.57
N HIS A 369 -0.60 21.72 1.36
CA HIS A 369 0.05 20.40 1.29
C HIS A 369 -0.89 19.35 0.69
N PRO A 370 -0.47 18.60 -0.35
CA PRO A 370 -1.34 17.62 -1.01
C PRO A 370 -1.45 16.28 -0.27
N SER A 371 -0.71 16.13 0.83
CA SER A 371 -0.74 14.94 1.69
C SER A 371 -0.52 15.30 3.15
N VAL A 372 -0.84 14.35 4.02
CA VAL A 372 -0.53 14.37 5.45
C VAL A 372 0.12 13.06 5.86
N LEU A 373 0.77 13.03 7.02
CA LEU A 373 1.24 11.78 7.62
C LEU A 373 0.23 11.28 8.65
N LYS A 374 -0.13 9.98 8.61
CA LYS A 374 -1.11 9.38 9.53
C LYS A 374 -0.59 8.11 10.19
N GLY A 375 -1.06 7.82 11.40
CA GLY A 375 -0.78 6.56 12.11
C GLY A 375 0.48 6.56 12.98
N GLY A 376 1.38 7.55 12.86
CA GLY A 376 2.63 7.60 13.63
C GLY A 376 2.47 7.77 15.15
N GLU A 377 1.29 8.15 15.63
CA GLU A 377 1.05 8.44 17.06
C GLU A 377 -0.22 7.78 17.62
N LEU A 378 -0.32 7.78 18.95
CA LEU A 378 -1.48 7.28 19.71
C LEU A 378 -2.81 7.94 19.32
N SER A 379 -2.76 9.14 18.74
CA SER A 379 -3.95 9.93 18.44
C SER A 379 -4.41 9.74 16.99
N TYR A 380 -5.56 9.08 16.82
CA TYR A 380 -6.26 8.89 15.54
C TYR A 380 -6.48 10.17 14.69
N GLY A 381 -6.60 11.33 15.35
CA GLY A 381 -6.80 12.63 14.70
C GLY A 381 -5.50 13.40 14.44
N PHE A 382 -4.37 12.97 15.00
CA PHE A 382 -3.10 13.64 14.78
C PHE A 382 -2.57 13.31 13.39
N TYR A 383 -1.95 14.30 12.77
CA TYR A 383 -1.20 14.19 11.54
C TYR A 383 -0.05 15.18 11.59
N ASP A 384 1.04 14.84 10.93
CA ASP A 384 2.10 15.81 10.64
C ASP A 384 1.88 16.43 9.26
N VAL A 385 2.32 17.68 9.12
CA VAL A 385 2.29 18.41 7.85
C VAL A 385 3.11 17.63 6.83
N GLY A 386 2.48 17.30 5.71
CA GLY A 386 3.11 16.54 4.64
C GLY A 386 4.20 17.35 3.97
N ALA A 387 5.42 16.82 3.97
CA ALA A 387 6.59 17.26 3.22
C ALA A 387 7.33 18.52 3.74
N SER A 388 8.14 18.32 4.77
CA SER A 388 9.41 19.07 4.95
C SER A 388 10.67 18.20 4.83
N GLY A 389 10.53 16.94 4.36
CA GLY A 389 11.68 16.11 4.02
C GLY A 389 12.24 15.29 5.19
N VAL A 390 11.39 14.78 6.08
CA VAL A 390 11.73 13.65 6.97
C VAL A 390 10.87 12.48 6.49
N GLY A 391 11.50 11.40 6.03
CA GLY A 391 10.79 10.33 5.30
C GLY A 391 9.70 9.65 6.13
N ALA A 392 8.75 9.02 5.45
CA ALA A 392 7.65 8.29 6.08
C ALA A 392 7.44 6.92 5.41
N GLY A 393 6.59 6.10 6.03
CA GLY A 393 6.05 4.89 5.42
C GLY A 393 4.90 5.21 4.47
N PHE A 394 4.38 4.17 3.82
CA PHE A 394 3.14 4.25 3.06
C PHE A 394 2.59 2.85 2.79
N ARG A 395 1.32 2.81 2.39
CA ARG A 395 0.66 1.62 1.84
C ARG A 395 -0.14 2.00 0.60
N LEU A 396 -0.38 1.05 -0.29
CA LEU A 396 -1.20 1.31 -1.49
C LEU A 396 -2.59 0.71 -1.38
N ILE A 397 -3.50 1.34 -2.11
CA ILE A 397 -4.83 0.82 -2.38
C ILE A 397 -5.11 0.82 -3.89
N ARG A 398 -6.07 0.00 -4.31
CA ARG A 398 -6.60 -0.04 -5.68
C ARG A 398 -8.11 -0.26 -5.63
N ASN A 399 -8.86 0.64 -6.28
CA ASN A 399 -10.31 0.54 -6.43
C ASN A 399 -10.65 -0.32 -7.64
N ILE A 400 -11.11 -1.55 -7.41
CA ILE A 400 -11.42 -2.50 -8.47
C ILE A 400 -12.65 -2.03 -9.24
N GLY A 401 -12.48 -1.82 -10.55
CA GLY A 401 -13.55 -1.39 -11.44
C GLY A 401 -13.90 0.11 -11.33
N ASN A 402 -13.13 0.90 -10.58
CA ASN A 402 -13.41 2.32 -10.33
C ASN A 402 -14.86 2.57 -9.91
N ASN A 403 -15.37 1.70 -9.03
CA ASN A 403 -16.78 1.63 -8.67
C ASN A 403 -17.11 2.32 -7.34
N ALA A 404 -16.08 2.73 -6.58
CA ALA A 404 -16.33 3.29 -5.26
C ALA A 404 -17.16 4.58 -5.28
N LYS A 405 -18.18 4.61 -4.43
CA LYS A 405 -19.07 5.73 -4.17
C LYS A 405 -19.13 5.99 -2.68
N TRP A 406 -19.11 7.27 -2.32
CA TRP A 406 -19.18 7.76 -0.96
C TRP A 406 -20.35 8.73 -0.89
N GLU A 407 -21.34 8.43 -0.05
CA GLU A 407 -22.56 9.21 0.10
C GLU A 407 -22.71 9.63 1.57
N GLU A 408 -22.60 10.92 1.84
CA GLU A 408 -22.92 11.46 3.16
C GLU A 408 -24.43 11.35 3.38
N ARG A 409 -24.84 10.80 4.53
CA ARG A 409 -26.25 10.88 4.91
C ARG A 409 -26.53 12.30 5.39
N GLY A 410 -27.42 13.00 4.67
CA GLY A 410 -28.10 14.15 5.25
C GLY A 410 -28.88 13.70 6.47
N PHE A 411 -28.78 14.47 7.56
CA PHE A 411 -29.52 14.25 8.80
C PHE A 411 -31.04 14.35 8.59
#